data_AF-A0A955VQS7-F1
#
_entry.id   AF-A0A955VQS7-F1
#
_cell.length_a   1.000
_cell.length_b   1.000
_cell.length_c   1.000
_cell.angle_alpha   90.00
_cell.angle_beta   90.00
_cell.angle_gamma   90.00
#
_symmetry.space_group_name_H-M   'P 1'
#
loop_
_entity.id
_entity.type
_entity.pdbx_description
1 polymer ?
#
loop_
_entity_poly.entity_id
_entity_poly.type
_entity_poly.pdbx_seq_one_letter_code
_entity_poly.pdbx_strand_id
1 'polypeptide(L)'
;ALLAELEAPPPELVERVEARATALAERQAALAALSRDHDLSVNRRQRLRWVWAIGFAWIVWNFAAGALHRSGLVQFTYTHLIGMSVVTLGLFGAGTWLVRRTLRQVAVDRQIIDMVGAGLSVVMLLWIAGATLGLPLMSTVALSMPLYVLFMAIATLTVETRLRWVPFALAPLTILAGVFPDFSFEFGGLAGFGIAVPTAIIWARGGEKKSPGPGAG
;
A
#
# COMPACT_ATOMS: atom_id res chain seq x y z
N ALA A 1 -18.79 23.45 34.76
CA ALA A 1 -18.12 23.78 36.03
C ALA A 1 -18.05 25.30 36.22
N LEU A 2 -17.37 26.05 35.34
CA LEU A 2 -17.18 27.52 35.48
C LEU A 2 -18.45 28.40 35.48
N LEU A 3 -19.55 27.98 34.84
CA LEU A 3 -20.82 28.73 34.85
C LEU A 3 -21.66 28.50 36.12
N ALA A 4 -21.36 27.47 36.91
CA ALA A 4 -22.10 27.12 38.11
C ALA A 4 -21.75 28.01 39.32
N GLU A 5 -20.67 28.80 39.20
CA GLU A 5 -20.20 29.73 40.23
C GLU A 5 -20.85 31.12 40.11
N LEU A 6 -21.64 31.38 39.06
CA LEU A 6 -22.38 32.62 38.86
C LEU A 6 -23.84 32.41 39.29
N GLU A 7 -24.31 33.21 40.25
CA GLU A 7 -25.66 33.14 40.82
C GLU A 7 -26.77 33.43 39.78
N ALA A 8 -26.44 34.19 38.73
CA ALA A 8 -27.27 34.41 37.53
C ALA A 8 -26.38 34.75 36.32
N PRO A 9 -25.93 33.77 35.51
CA PRO A 9 -25.10 34.05 34.35
C PRO A 9 -25.91 34.75 33.24
N PRO A 10 -25.35 35.81 32.60
CA PRO A 10 -25.99 36.49 31.48
C PRO A 10 -26.40 35.51 30.35
N PRO A 11 -27.61 35.63 29.78
CA PRO A 11 -28.12 34.67 28.79
C PRO A 11 -27.22 34.54 27.55
N GLU A 12 -26.58 35.64 27.12
CA GLU A 12 -25.62 35.62 26.02
C GLU A 12 -24.36 34.77 26.31
N LEU A 13 -23.93 34.68 27.58
CA LEU A 13 -22.79 33.86 27.96
C LEU A 13 -23.16 32.38 28.02
N VAL A 14 -24.39 32.06 28.46
CA VAL A 14 -24.90 30.68 28.44
C VAL A 14 -24.99 30.18 27.00
N GLU A 15 -25.59 30.95 26.10
CA GLU A 15 -25.71 30.60 24.67
C GLU A 15 -24.35 30.40 24.00
N ARG A 16 -23.37 31.27 24.29
CA ARG A 16 -22.00 31.15 23.76
C ARG A 16 -21.27 29.91 24.27
N VAL A 17 -21.47 29.54 25.54
CA VAL A 17 -20.85 28.35 26.13
C VAL A 17 -21.49 27.07 25.59
N GLU A 18 -22.81 27.04 25.41
CA GLU A 18 -23.51 25.91 24.79
C GLU A 18 -23.12 25.71 23.32
N ALA A 19 -23.03 26.80 22.54
CA ALA A 19 -22.56 26.76 21.16
C ALA A 19 -21.11 26.26 21.07
N ARG A 20 -20.23 26.73 21.97
CA ARG A 20 -18.84 26.25 22.07
C ARG A 20 -18.76 24.78 22.50
N ALA A 21 -19.59 24.35 23.44
CA ALA A 21 -19.63 22.97 23.91
C ALA A 21 -20.07 22.02 22.79
N THR A 22 -21.11 22.41 22.04
CA THR A 22 -21.60 21.66 20.87
C THR A 22 -20.52 21.56 19.79
N ALA A 23 -19.89 22.69 19.42
CA ALA A 23 -18.81 22.69 18.43
C ALA A 23 -17.59 21.84 18.87
N LEU A 24 -17.27 21.83 20.17
CA LEU A 24 -16.20 20.99 20.71
C LEU A 24 -16.57 19.50 20.67
N ALA A 25 -17.81 19.16 21.00
CA ALA A 25 -18.33 17.81 20.95
C ALA A 25 -18.36 17.27 19.51
N GLU A 26 -18.81 18.07 18.54
CA GLU A 26 -18.77 17.73 17.11
C GLU A 26 -17.34 17.52 16.61
N ARG A 27 -16.41 18.42 17.00
CA ARG A 27 -14.99 18.29 16.64
C ARG A 27 -14.37 17.05 17.28
N GLN A 28 -14.68 16.74 18.54
CA GLN A 28 -14.22 15.53 19.22
C GLN A 28 -14.81 14.27 18.58
N ALA A 29 -16.09 14.28 18.19
CA ALA A 29 -16.73 13.19 17.47
C ALA A 29 -16.09 12.97 16.09
N ALA A 30 -15.79 14.04 15.35
CA ALA A 30 -15.08 13.99 14.08
C ALA A 30 -13.66 13.44 14.23
N LEU A 31 -12.92 13.88 15.26
CA LEU A 31 -11.59 13.36 15.59
C LEU A 31 -11.63 11.89 16.04
N ALA A 32 -12.64 11.48 16.80
CA ALA A 32 -12.83 10.10 17.22
C ALA A 32 -13.25 9.18 16.07
N ALA A 33 -14.02 9.69 15.10
CA ALA A 33 -14.32 8.99 13.85
C ALA A 33 -13.07 8.83 13.00
N LEU A 34 -12.29 9.91 12.79
CA LEU A 34 -10.99 9.86 12.12
C LEU A 34 -10.01 8.92 12.82
N SER A 35 -9.99 8.91 14.16
CA SER A 35 -9.12 8.00 14.92
C SER A 35 -9.54 6.54 14.78
N ARG A 36 -10.84 6.25 14.63
CA ARG A 36 -11.34 4.89 14.35
C ARG A 36 -11.02 4.44 12.94
N ASP A 37 -11.11 5.34 11.95
CA ASP A 37 -10.76 5.07 10.55
C ASP A 37 -9.27 4.78 10.33
N HIS A 38 -8.42 5.14 11.30
CA HIS A 38 -6.99 4.84 11.34
C HIS A 38 -6.61 3.76 12.37
N ASP A 39 -7.57 3.06 12.98
CA ASP A 39 -7.25 1.98 13.91
C ASP A 39 -6.75 0.74 13.16
N LEU A 40 -5.43 0.65 13.02
CA LEU A 40 -4.74 -0.44 12.33
C LEU A 40 -4.65 -1.72 13.18
N SER A 41 -5.16 -1.73 14.42
CA SER A 41 -5.17 -2.93 15.27
C SER A 41 -6.20 -3.97 14.82
N VAL A 42 -7.28 -3.53 14.16
CA VAL A 42 -8.34 -4.40 13.65
C VAL A 42 -7.81 -5.25 12.48
N ASN A 43 -7.95 -6.58 12.57
CA ASN A 43 -7.49 -7.56 11.57
C ASN A 43 -5.98 -7.57 11.28
N ARG A 44 -5.14 -7.00 12.15
CA ARG A 44 -3.67 -6.96 12.00
C ARG A 44 -3.05 -8.31 11.62
N ARG A 45 -3.40 -9.38 12.33
CA ARG A 45 -2.87 -10.74 12.04
C ARG A 45 -3.23 -11.22 10.64
N GLN A 46 -4.46 -10.94 10.18
CA GLN A 46 -4.93 -11.35 8.86
C GLN A 46 -4.24 -10.54 7.76
N ARG A 47 -4.10 -9.22 7.93
CA ARG A 47 -3.37 -8.34 7.00
C ARG A 47 -1.91 -8.77 6.83
N LEU A 48 -1.22 -9.03 7.94
CA LEU A 48 0.17 -9.52 7.92
C LEU A 48 0.29 -10.86 7.19
N ARG A 49 -0.60 -11.82 7.48
CA ARG A 49 -0.62 -13.11 6.77
C ARG A 49 -0.79 -12.92 5.26
N TRP A 50 -1.71 -12.05 4.84
CA TRP A 50 -1.95 -11.79 3.42
C TRP A 50 -0.76 -11.12 2.73
N VAL A 51 -0.18 -10.08 3.33
CA VAL A 51 0.98 -9.41 2.71
C VAL A 51 2.18 -10.34 2.60
N TRP A 52 2.45 -11.16 3.62
CA TRP A 52 3.51 -12.14 3.53
C TRP A 52 3.21 -13.22 2.49
N ALA A 53 1.99 -13.77 2.48
CA ALA A 53 1.60 -14.77 1.48
C ALA A 53 1.74 -14.24 0.06
N ILE A 54 1.27 -13.01 -0.21
CA ILE A 54 1.39 -12.36 -1.51
C ILE A 54 2.84 -12.07 -1.84
N GLY A 55 3.62 -11.50 -0.90
CA GLY A 55 5.03 -11.19 -1.11
C GLY A 55 5.87 -12.44 -1.41
N PHE A 56 5.66 -13.54 -0.67
CA PHE A 56 6.33 -14.81 -0.92
C PHE A 56 5.87 -15.46 -2.23
N ALA A 57 4.58 -15.45 -2.54
CA ALA A 57 4.09 -15.94 -3.82
C ALA A 57 4.70 -15.15 -4.98
N TRP A 58 4.84 -13.83 -4.83
CA TRP A 58 5.40 -12.96 -5.86
C TRP A 58 6.88 -13.23 -6.14
N ILE A 59 7.70 -13.38 -5.09
CA ILE A 59 9.12 -13.69 -5.27
C ILE A 59 9.31 -15.09 -5.86
N VAL A 60 8.59 -16.10 -5.35
CA VAL A 60 8.66 -17.48 -5.87
C VAL A 60 8.26 -17.52 -7.34
N TRP A 61 7.15 -16.87 -7.69
CA TRP A 61 6.68 -16.78 -9.07
C TRP A 61 7.72 -16.17 -10.00
N ASN A 62 8.29 -15.03 -9.62
CA ASN A 62 9.26 -14.32 -10.45
C ASN A 62 10.57 -15.09 -10.64
N PHE A 63 11.08 -15.73 -9.58
CA PHE A 63 12.25 -16.60 -9.69
C PHE A 63 11.97 -17.82 -10.56
N ALA A 64 10.79 -18.43 -10.44
CA ALA A 64 10.38 -19.54 -11.30
C ALA A 64 10.28 -19.08 -12.77
N ALA A 65 9.67 -17.91 -13.03
CA ALA A 65 9.58 -17.35 -14.37
C ALA A 65 10.96 -17.06 -14.97
N GLY A 66 11.87 -16.44 -14.21
CA GLY A 66 13.24 -16.18 -14.66
C GLY A 66 14.03 -17.46 -14.96
N ALA A 67 13.92 -18.48 -14.09
CA ALA A 67 14.53 -19.78 -14.31
C ALA A 67 13.97 -20.49 -15.56
N LEU A 68 12.65 -20.50 -15.73
CA LEU A 68 12.00 -21.09 -16.91
C LEU A 68 12.38 -20.35 -18.20
N HIS A 69 12.47 -19.03 -18.16
CA HIS A 69 12.90 -18.23 -19.30
C HIS A 69 14.33 -18.58 -19.71
N ARG A 70 15.28 -18.55 -18.77
CA ARG A 70 16.70 -18.83 -19.05
C ARG A 70 16.97 -20.28 -19.42
N SER A 71 16.17 -21.23 -18.93
CA SER A 71 16.27 -22.64 -19.33
C SER A 71 15.82 -22.90 -20.77
N GLY A 72 15.16 -21.94 -21.42
CA GLY A 72 14.57 -22.11 -22.75
C GLY A 72 13.30 -22.96 -22.77
N LEU A 73 12.85 -23.48 -21.62
CA LEU A 73 11.61 -24.26 -21.51
C LEU A 73 10.37 -23.43 -21.83
N VAL A 74 10.39 -22.13 -21.52
CA VAL A 74 9.29 -21.20 -21.79
C VAL A 74 9.82 -19.95 -22.47
N GLN A 75 9.35 -19.70 -23.70
CA GLN A 75 9.58 -18.43 -24.39
C GLN A 75 8.43 -17.48 -24.05
N PHE A 76 8.69 -16.56 -23.11
CA PHE A 76 7.72 -15.52 -22.80
C PHE A 76 7.50 -14.61 -24.01
N THR A 77 6.25 -14.18 -24.17
CA THR A 77 5.86 -13.20 -25.19
C THR A 77 5.01 -12.12 -24.51
N TYR A 78 4.77 -11.00 -25.19
CA TYR A 78 3.86 -9.96 -24.69
C TYR A 78 2.46 -10.50 -24.40
N THR A 79 1.95 -11.44 -25.20
CA THR A 79 0.65 -12.09 -24.96
C THR A 79 0.63 -12.79 -23.60
N HIS A 80 1.72 -13.49 -23.24
CA HIS A 80 1.84 -14.10 -21.92
C HIS A 80 1.85 -13.05 -20.81
N LEU A 81 2.63 -11.98 -20.94
CA LEU A 81 2.70 -10.91 -19.91
C LEU A 81 1.35 -10.20 -19.73
N ILE A 82 0.69 -9.85 -20.83
CA ILE A 82 -0.64 -9.21 -20.80
C ILE A 82 -1.68 -10.16 -20.21
N GLY A 83 -1.69 -11.42 -20.64
CA GLY A 83 -2.59 -12.44 -20.10
C GLY A 83 -2.41 -12.64 -18.59
N MET A 84 -1.16 -12.70 -18.12
CA MET A 84 -0.85 -12.76 -16.69
C MET A 84 -1.30 -11.50 -15.94
N SER A 85 -1.14 -10.31 -16.51
CA SER A 85 -1.65 -9.07 -15.92
C SER A 85 -3.18 -9.07 -15.81
N VAL A 86 -3.89 -9.54 -16.83
CA VAL A 86 -5.37 -9.66 -16.80
C VAL A 86 -5.80 -10.64 -15.71
N VAL A 87 -5.17 -11.82 -15.63
CA VAL A 87 -5.45 -12.80 -14.58
C VAL A 87 -5.15 -12.22 -13.19
N THR A 88 -4.00 -11.55 -13.02
CA THR A 88 -3.60 -10.94 -11.74
C THR A 88 -4.57 -9.83 -11.32
N LEU A 89 -4.98 -8.96 -12.24
CA LEU A 89 -5.99 -7.92 -12.00
C LEU A 89 -7.35 -8.54 -11.66
N GLY A 90 -7.75 -9.61 -12.35
CA GLY A 90 -8.99 -10.34 -12.07
C GLY A 90 -8.99 -10.97 -10.67
N LEU A 91 -7.90 -11.65 -10.30
CA LEU A 91 -7.73 -12.24 -8.96
C LEU A 91 -7.67 -11.15 -7.87
N PHE A 92 -6.98 -10.04 -8.14
CA PHE A 92 -6.94 -8.89 -7.23
C PHE A 92 -8.32 -8.26 -7.05
N GLY A 93 -9.05 -8.04 -8.14
CA GLY A 93 -10.43 -7.52 -8.11
C GLY A 93 -11.38 -8.45 -7.36
N ALA A 94 -11.33 -9.75 -7.62
CA ALA A 94 -12.13 -10.75 -6.91
C ALA A 94 -11.77 -10.80 -5.42
N GLY A 95 -10.48 -10.84 -5.09
CA GLY A 95 -9.98 -10.85 -3.72
C GLY A 95 -10.44 -9.62 -2.93
N THR A 96 -10.23 -8.42 -3.50
CA THR A 96 -10.67 -7.15 -2.88
C THR A 96 -12.18 -7.05 -2.75
N TRP A 97 -12.95 -7.60 -3.70
CA TRP A 97 -14.41 -7.67 -3.61
C TRP A 97 -14.89 -8.61 -2.49
N LEU A 98 -14.26 -9.78 -2.32
CA LEU A 98 -14.60 -10.74 -1.27
C LEU A 98 -14.34 -10.17 0.14
N VAL A 99 -13.22 -9.46 0.31
CA VAL A 99 -12.83 -8.86 1.60
C VAL A 99 -13.26 -7.40 1.74
N ARG A 100 -14.12 -6.89 0.84
CA ARG A 100 -14.51 -5.46 0.79
C ARG A 100 -15.09 -4.95 2.10
N ARG A 101 -15.81 -5.80 2.84
CA ARG A 101 -16.41 -5.45 4.13
C ARG A 101 -15.37 -5.33 5.25
N THR A 102 -14.18 -5.90 5.07
CA THR A 102 -13.14 -6.00 6.10
C THR A 102 -11.99 -5.02 5.85
N LEU A 103 -11.52 -4.91 4.61
CA LEU A 103 -10.37 -4.06 4.27
C LEU A 103 -10.78 -2.62 3.88
N ARG A 104 -11.97 -2.38 3.29
CA ARG A 104 -12.35 -1.00 2.89
C ARG A 104 -12.90 -0.13 4.01
N GLN A 105 -12.88 -0.61 5.26
CA GLN A 105 -13.31 0.16 6.43
C GLN A 105 -12.24 1.17 6.89
N VAL A 106 -10.96 0.88 6.61
CA VAL A 106 -9.83 1.72 7.04
C VAL A 106 -9.33 2.55 5.85
N ALA A 107 -9.15 3.86 6.05
CA ALA A 107 -8.74 4.77 4.97
C ALA A 107 -7.39 4.36 4.36
N VAL A 108 -6.44 3.94 5.21
CA VAL A 108 -5.12 3.44 4.82
C VAL A 108 -5.21 2.17 3.96
N ASP A 109 -6.08 1.22 4.32
CA ASP A 109 -6.26 0.00 3.54
C ASP A 109 -6.85 0.30 2.17
N ARG A 110 -7.85 1.19 2.09
CA ARG A 110 -8.42 1.62 0.81
C ARG A 110 -7.36 2.25 -0.08
N GLN A 111 -6.54 3.14 0.48
CA GLN A 111 -5.45 3.78 -0.24
C GLN A 111 -4.43 2.75 -0.74
N ILE A 112 -3.99 1.81 0.10
CA ILE A 112 -3.07 0.73 -0.31
C ILE A 112 -3.68 -0.12 -1.42
N ILE A 113 -4.95 -0.50 -1.30
CA ILE A 113 -5.68 -1.29 -2.33
C ILE A 113 -5.74 -0.52 -3.64
N ASP A 114 -6.16 0.74 -3.62
CA ASP A 114 -6.31 1.56 -4.83
C ASP A 114 -4.94 1.78 -5.49
N MET A 115 -3.90 2.00 -4.68
CA MET A 115 -2.52 2.08 -5.15
C MET A 115 -2.08 0.77 -5.83
N VAL A 116 -2.24 -0.39 -5.19
CA VAL A 116 -1.85 -1.69 -5.78
C VAL A 116 -2.60 -1.93 -7.10
N GLY A 117 -3.91 -1.64 -7.13
CA GLY A 117 -4.72 -1.77 -8.35
C GLY A 117 -4.23 -0.85 -9.48
N ALA A 118 -3.91 0.40 -9.16
CA ALA A 118 -3.31 1.33 -10.12
C ALA A 118 -1.95 0.84 -10.62
N GLY A 119 -1.07 0.38 -9.73
CA GLY A 119 0.26 -0.15 -10.08
C GLY A 119 0.17 -1.35 -11.03
N LEU A 120 -0.69 -2.32 -10.73
CA LEU A 120 -0.94 -3.47 -11.61
C LEU A 120 -1.45 -3.05 -13.00
N SER A 121 -2.33 -2.05 -13.04
CA SER A 121 -2.87 -1.50 -14.29
C SER A 121 -1.79 -0.80 -15.11
N VAL A 122 -0.94 0.00 -14.48
CA VAL A 122 0.18 0.69 -15.15
C VAL A 122 1.19 -0.30 -15.72
N VAL A 123 1.51 -1.37 -14.99
CA VAL A 123 2.39 -2.44 -15.49
C VAL A 123 1.77 -3.15 -16.71
N MET A 124 0.47 -3.41 -16.70
CA MET A 124 -0.23 -3.93 -17.89
C MET A 124 -0.13 -2.99 -19.09
N LEU A 125 -0.33 -1.68 -18.86
CA LEU A 125 -0.17 -0.67 -19.91
C LEU A 125 1.27 -0.60 -20.43
N LEU A 126 2.27 -0.81 -19.58
CA LEU A 126 3.67 -0.92 -20.00
C LEU A 126 3.88 -2.10 -20.96
N TRP A 127 3.27 -3.26 -20.70
CA TRP A 127 3.35 -4.41 -21.63
C TRP A 127 2.73 -4.10 -22.98
N ILE A 128 1.57 -3.45 -22.99
CA ILE A 128 0.89 -3.04 -24.23
C ILE A 128 1.76 -2.03 -24.98
N ALA A 129 2.27 -1.01 -24.30
CA ALA A 129 3.14 0.00 -24.91
C ALA A 129 4.42 -0.63 -25.49
N GLY A 130 5.08 -1.51 -24.75
CA GLY A 130 6.27 -2.24 -25.22
C GLY A 130 5.99 -3.08 -26.46
N ALA A 131 4.84 -3.77 -26.48
CA ALA A 131 4.40 -4.55 -27.64
C ALA A 131 4.14 -3.65 -28.86
N THR A 132 3.44 -2.53 -28.68
CA THR A 132 3.11 -1.60 -29.78
C THR A 132 4.32 -0.87 -30.32
N LEU A 133 5.32 -0.60 -29.47
CA LEU A 133 6.57 0.07 -29.85
C LEU A 133 7.62 -0.91 -30.40
N GLY A 134 7.35 -2.22 -30.41
CA GLY A 134 8.28 -3.23 -30.87
C GLY A 134 9.54 -3.35 -30.00
N LEU A 135 9.45 -3.01 -28.72
CA LEU A 135 10.59 -3.10 -27.81
C LEU A 135 10.94 -4.56 -27.52
N PRO A 136 12.23 -4.90 -27.31
CA PRO A 136 12.60 -6.21 -26.82
C PRO A 136 11.92 -6.52 -25.49
N LEU A 137 11.34 -7.71 -25.35
CA LEU A 137 10.53 -8.10 -24.19
C LEU A 137 11.28 -7.88 -22.87
N MET A 138 12.52 -8.35 -22.78
CA MET A 138 13.32 -8.23 -21.55
C MET A 138 13.68 -6.78 -21.22
N SER A 139 13.85 -5.92 -22.23
CA SER A 139 14.03 -4.49 -22.00
C SER A 139 12.77 -3.87 -21.41
N THR A 140 11.58 -4.26 -21.87
CA THR A 140 10.32 -3.79 -21.28
C THR A 140 10.11 -4.34 -19.87
N VAL A 141 10.48 -5.59 -19.60
CA VAL A 141 10.46 -6.14 -18.22
C VAL A 141 11.39 -5.34 -17.31
N ALA A 142 12.60 -5.00 -17.77
CA ALA A 142 13.52 -4.13 -17.02
C ALA A 142 12.92 -2.73 -16.75
N LEU A 143 12.21 -2.14 -17.73
CA LEU A 143 11.52 -0.86 -17.59
C LEU A 143 10.37 -0.87 -16.55
N SER A 144 9.91 -2.04 -16.10
CA SER A 144 8.95 -2.13 -15.00
C SER A 144 9.60 -1.86 -13.63
N MET A 145 10.92 -2.01 -13.48
CA MET A 145 11.62 -1.75 -12.21
C MET A 145 11.52 -0.30 -11.72
N PRO A 146 11.77 0.73 -12.56
CA PRO A 146 11.53 2.11 -12.17
C PRO A 146 10.09 2.36 -11.71
N LEU A 147 9.10 1.65 -12.29
CA LEU A 147 7.71 1.78 -11.87
C LEU A 147 7.48 1.25 -10.46
N TYR A 148 8.11 0.13 -10.07
CA TYR A 148 8.07 -0.36 -8.68
C TYR A 148 8.68 0.64 -7.71
N VAL A 149 9.81 1.26 -8.07
CA VAL A 149 10.46 2.29 -7.24
C VAL A 149 9.57 3.53 -7.11
N LEU A 150 9.00 4.01 -8.21
CA LEU A 150 8.09 5.17 -8.21
C LEU A 150 6.83 4.87 -7.40
N PHE A 151 6.24 3.70 -7.59
CA PHE A 151 5.09 3.24 -6.82
C PHE A 151 5.38 3.27 -5.32
N MET A 152 6.54 2.75 -4.92
CA MET A 152 6.94 2.73 -3.53
C MET A 152 7.29 4.13 -2.99
N ALA A 153 7.82 5.02 -3.83
CA ALA A 153 8.03 6.42 -3.48
C ALA A 153 6.70 7.13 -3.18
N ILE A 154 5.69 6.95 -4.05
CA ILE A 154 4.34 7.50 -3.81
C ILE A 154 3.75 6.88 -2.54
N ALA A 155 3.91 5.57 -2.33
CA ALA A 155 3.34 4.88 -1.17
C ALA A 155 3.97 5.38 0.14
N THR A 156 5.28 5.53 0.18
CA THR A 156 5.98 6.05 1.37
C THR A 156 5.69 7.53 1.63
N LEU A 157 5.54 8.36 0.59
CA LEU A 157 5.18 9.77 0.75
C LEU A 157 3.74 9.98 1.23
N THR A 158 2.83 9.08 0.86
CA THR A 158 1.39 9.24 1.13
C THR A 158 0.88 8.43 2.31
N VAL A 159 1.56 7.34 2.71
CA VAL A 159 1.13 6.44 3.80
C VAL A 159 2.06 6.51 5.01
N GLU A 160 3.38 6.42 4.82
CA GLU A 160 4.35 6.36 5.93
C GLU A 160 5.71 6.93 5.53
N THR A 161 5.93 8.20 5.88
CA THR A 161 7.13 8.97 5.51
C THR A 161 8.40 8.47 6.19
N ARG A 162 8.30 7.73 7.30
CA ARG A 162 9.46 7.14 7.99
C ARG A 162 10.14 6.06 7.14
N LEU A 163 9.42 5.48 6.18
CA LEU A 163 9.94 4.45 5.27
C LEU A 163 10.44 5.03 3.94
N ARG A 164 10.63 6.35 3.84
CA ARG A 164 11.16 7.05 2.65
C ARG A 164 12.50 6.54 2.14
N TRP A 165 13.26 5.79 2.94
CA TRP A 165 14.52 5.18 2.54
C TRP A 165 14.32 3.94 1.64
N VAL A 166 13.15 3.31 1.68
CA VAL A 166 12.86 2.07 0.93
C VAL A 166 12.96 2.25 -0.59
N PRO A 167 12.37 3.29 -1.22
CA PRO A 167 12.55 3.53 -2.65
C PRO A 167 14.03 3.68 -3.04
N PHE A 168 14.85 4.33 -2.21
CA PHE A 168 16.29 4.43 -2.45
C PHE A 168 17.01 3.08 -2.32
N ALA A 169 16.58 2.22 -1.41
CA ALA A 169 17.10 0.86 -1.29
C ALA A 169 16.70 -0.03 -2.47
N LEU A 170 15.55 0.23 -3.11
CA LEU A 170 15.08 -0.50 -4.30
C LEU A 170 15.65 0.06 -5.60
N ALA A 171 16.05 1.34 -5.64
CA ALA A 171 16.58 1.99 -6.84
C ALA A 171 17.75 1.26 -7.53
N PRO A 172 18.70 0.61 -6.83
CA PRO A 172 19.74 -0.19 -7.47
C PRO A 172 19.19 -1.33 -8.34
N LEU A 173 18.03 -1.91 -8.00
CA LEU A 173 17.41 -2.98 -8.80
C LEU A 173 17.01 -2.49 -10.20
N THR A 174 16.63 -1.22 -10.33
CA THR A 174 16.35 -0.58 -11.63
C THR A 174 17.59 -0.53 -12.50
N ILE A 175 18.74 -0.17 -11.93
CA ILE A 175 20.01 -0.12 -12.66
C ILE A 175 20.44 -1.54 -13.03
N LEU A 176 20.36 -2.48 -12.08
CA LEU A 176 20.74 -3.88 -12.30
C LEU A 176 19.88 -4.54 -13.38
N ALA A 177 18.57 -4.29 -13.44
CA ALA A 177 17.72 -4.81 -14.49
C ALA A 177 18.06 -4.25 -15.88
N GLY A 178 18.54 -3.00 -15.95
CA GLY A 178 19.03 -2.41 -17.19
C GLY A 178 20.35 -3.04 -17.68
N VAL A 179 21.26 -3.37 -16.76
CA VAL A 179 22.56 -3.98 -17.07
C VAL A 179 22.45 -5.49 -17.33
N PHE A 180 21.55 -6.17 -16.62
CA PHE A 180 21.33 -7.62 -16.72
C PHE A 180 19.87 -7.94 -17.02
N PRO A 181 19.38 -7.68 -18.26
CA PRO A 181 17.97 -7.87 -18.62
C PRO A 181 17.46 -9.29 -18.40
N ASP A 182 18.31 -10.30 -18.54
CA ASP A 182 17.97 -11.73 -18.37
C ASP A 182 17.62 -12.12 -16.93
N PHE A 183 17.94 -11.26 -15.96
CA PHE A 183 17.60 -11.41 -14.54
C PHE A 183 16.49 -10.46 -14.09
N SER A 184 15.82 -9.78 -15.04
CA SER A 184 14.77 -8.78 -14.72
C SER A 184 13.60 -9.38 -13.95
N PHE A 185 13.27 -10.65 -14.17
CA PHE A 185 12.23 -11.33 -13.40
C PHE A 185 12.65 -11.46 -11.92
N GLU A 186 13.85 -11.96 -11.63
CA GLU A 186 14.35 -12.07 -10.26
C GLU A 186 14.43 -10.71 -9.56
N PHE A 187 14.90 -9.68 -10.25
CA PHE A 187 14.91 -8.32 -9.71
C PHE A 187 13.49 -7.81 -9.44
N GLY A 188 12.51 -8.14 -10.29
CA GLY A 188 11.09 -7.87 -10.05
C GLY A 188 10.53 -8.62 -8.84
N GLY A 189 10.97 -9.86 -8.61
CA GLY A 189 10.64 -10.64 -7.42
C GLY A 189 11.19 -9.99 -6.15
N LEU A 190 12.46 -9.58 -6.17
CA LEU A 190 13.11 -8.87 -5.06
C LEU A 190 12.45 -7.52 -4.78
N ALA A 191 12.12 -6.76 -5.84
CA ALA A 191 11.43 -5.49 -5.71
C ALA A 191 10.03 -5.66 -5.09
N GLY A 192 9.24 -6.61 -5.59
CA GLY A 192 7.91 -6.91 -5.06
C GLY A 192 7.92 -7.38 -3.61
N PHE A 193 8.88 -8.24 -3.24
CA PHE A 193 9.07 -8.64 -1.84
C PHE A 193 9.55 -7.47 -0.98
N GLY A 194 10.45 -6.66 -1.50
CA GLY A 194 10.93 -5.43 -0.87
C GLY A 194 9.83 -4.39 -0.64
N ILE A 195 8.72 -4.44 -1.40
CA ILE A 195 7.50 -3.67 -1.15
C ILE A 195 6.62 -4.33 -0.07
N ALA A 196 6.55 -5.67 -0.02
CA ALA A 196 5.78 -6.38 0.99
C ALA A 196 6.28 -6.14 2.43
N VAL A 197 7.61 -6.07 2.63
CA VAL A 197 8.25 -5.81 3.93
C VAL A 197 7.80 -4.49 4.59
N PRO A 198 7.92 -3.31 3.96
CA PRO A 198 7.48 -2.04 4.55
C PRO A 198 5.96 -2.02 4.76
N THR A 199 5.16 -2.61 3.88
CA THR A 199 3.70 -2.74 4.09
C THR A 199 3.40 -3.57 5.35
N ALA A 200 4.13 -4.67 5.56
CA ALA A 200 4.02 -5.46 6.79
C ALA A 200 4.44 -4.64 8.03
N ILE A 201 5.50 -3.83 7.94
CA ILE A 201 5.95 -2.97 9.04
C ILE A 201 4.88 -1.92 9.39
N ILE A 202 4.27 -1.26 8.39
CA ILE A 202 3.19 -0.29 8.58
C ILE A 202 2.03 -0.92 9.34
N TRP A 203 1.57 -2.09 8.89
CA TRP A 203 0.47 -2.80 9.53
C TRP A 203 0.83 -3.43 10.88
N ALA A 204 2.10 -3.79 11.10
CA ALA A 204 2.55 -4.26 12.40
C ALA A 204 2.56 -3.14 13.44
N ARG A 205 3.10 -1.97 13.10
CA ARG A 205 3.27 -0.85 14.05
C ARG A 205 1.98 -0.11 14.35
N GLY A 206 1.06 -0.04 13.40
CA GLY A 206 -0.25 0.58 13.60
C GLY A 206 -1.12 -0.07 14.69
N GLY A 207 -0.81 -1.29 15.11
CA GLY A 207 -1.50 -1.96 16.22
C GLY A 207 -0.89 -1.72 17.61
N GLU A 208 0.27 -1.06 17.71
CA GLU A 208 0.89 -0.70 19.00
C GLU A 208 0.33 0.64 19.48
N LYS A 209 -0.83 0.62 20.14
CA LYS A 209 -1.20 1.73 21.03
C LYS A 209 -0.11 1.82 22.10
N LYS A 210 0.61 2.94 22.15
CA LYS A 210 1.29 3.39 23.36
C LYS A 210 0.22 3.38 24.46
N SER A 211 0.28 2.43 25.39
CA SER A 211 -0.48 2.57 26.64
C SER A 211 -0.13 3.95 27.21
N PRO A 212 -1.10 4.80 27.53
CA PRO A 212 -0.80 5.97 28.34
C PRO A 212 -0.13 5.44 29.60
N GLY A 213 1.14 5.80 29.80
CA GLY A 213 1.85 5.44 31.02
C GLY A 213 1.02 5.92 32.21
N PRO A 214 0.90 5.13 33.29
CA PRO A 214 0.25 5.59 34.50
C PRO A 214 1.13 6.70 35.09
N GLY A 215 0.69 7.96 35.00
CA GLY A 215 1.33 9.06 35.72
C GLY A 215 1.43 10.36 34.94
N ALA A 216 0.38 11.17 35.03
CA ALA A 216 0.48 12.61 35.22
C ALA A 216 -0.88 13.06 35.78
N GLY A 217 -1.09 12.71 37.05
CA GLY A 217 -2.04 13.41 37.91
C GLY A 217 -1.38 14.65 38.49
#